data_AF-A0A938KPF3-F1
#
_entry.id   AF-A0A938KPF3-F1
#
_cell.length_a   1.000
_cell.length_b   1.000
_cell.length_c   1.000
_cell.angle_alpha   90.00
_cell.angle_beta   90.00
_cell.angle_gamma   90.00
#
_symmetry.space_group_name_H-M   'P 1'
#
loop_
_entity.id
_entity.type
_entity.pdbx_description
1 polymer ?
#
loop_
_entity_poly.entity_id
_entity_poly.type
_entity_poly.pdbx_seq_one_letter_code
_entity_poly.pdbx_strand_id
1 'polypeptide(L)'
;VAPRAFIPWSALEATGLGERNVLVRNRTMLKLPPERTPESVERELRQKFREERFGFDTVAERKRNLGRVLDNIENFLGLVGFVALFLGAIGVASAIHVYIRQKIPTVAVLRCLGATARQSFAVYLVQGIALGVFGAVVGAGFGVMVQLALPYLLGDLLPFEVAFFVSWPAVARGMGAGLAICLLFTLLPLLAVREVSPLVALRSAFVERAGAGPDPWRIAIAVFIVVAVAVFSVWQTGRLRDGLGFTAVLGFGFATLGGLAKAVAWSARRWFPRRSPYVIRQGVANLYRPNNRTVLLLLSLGLGTFLMLTLYLTRTTLLNEIEFTSAGGRPNLLFFDIQDDQIDALKKATAAEQAPVLVHAPIVTMKIAAVRGRRVEELVRAGGREKMERTGKIGKVGESGETRKTAELGESGRRGEGARGRRGGESREKGGEWEKGRRGPPGEARGIPSWTLRREYRSTFRGQLEGTERLVHGTFTGRVPAGEAIVPVSVEEGLCREMGLQLGDEIEWDVQGVPMRTKVGSIRAVEWRRLEPNFFVVFPEGVLEPAPKFHVAAVRATDSAHSARVQRAVVAACPNVTAIDLALVMQTVDAIFSKVAFVIEFMAGFTVLTG
;
A
#
# COMPACT_ATOMS: atom_id res chain seq x y z
N VAL A 1 -24.80 -10.43 -7.62
CA VAL A 1 -25.47 -9.12 -7.83
C VAL A 1 -26.81 -9.38 -8.50
N ALA A 2 -27.93 -9.15 -7.82
CA ALA A 2 -29.26 -9.27 -8.43
C ALA A 2 -29.49 -8.15 -9.47
N PRO A 3 -30.26 -8.41 -10.55
CA PRO A 3 -30.60 -7.38 -11.54
C PRO A 3 -31.39 -6.24 -10.88
N ARG A 4 -31.08 -5.00 -11.27
CA ARG A 4 -31.78 -3.81 -10.75
C ARG A 4 -33.04 -3.57 -11.58
N ALA A 5 -34.20 -3.59 -10.93
CA ALA A 5 -35.45 -3.10 -11.51
C ALA A 5 -35.69 -1.65 -11.06
N PHE A 6 -36.04 -0.77 -11.99
CA PHE A 6 -36.44 0.60 -11.69
C PHE A 6 -37.96 0.70 -11.77
N ILE A 7 -38.59 1.04 -10.65
CA ILE A 7 -40.03 1.30 -10.58
C ILE A 7 -40.29 2.76 -10.19
N PRO A 8 -41.35 3.38 -10.71
CA PRO A 8 -41.77 4.70 -10.24
C PRO A 8 -42.10 4.67 -8.75
N TRP A 9 -41.73 5.72 -8.01
CA TRP A 9 -41.99 5.80 -6.56
C TRP A 9 -43.50 5.68 -6.23
N SER A 10 -44.37 6.23 -7.07
CA SER A 10 -45.82 6.14 -6.94
C SER A 10 -46.37 4.72 -7.06
N ALA A 11 -45.63 3.81 -7.69
CA ALA A 11 -46.03 2.41 -7.87
C ALA A 11 -45.55 1.50 -6.74
N LEU A 12 -44.70 1.98 -5.82
CA LEU A 12 -44.09 1.18 -4.75
C LEU A 12 -45.14 0.60 -3.77
N GLU A 13 -46.20 1.35 -3.48
CA GLU A 13 -47.30 0.85 -2.63
C GLU A 13 -48.06 -0.29 -3.33
N ALA A 14 -48.27 -0.18 -4.64
CA ALA A 14 -48.95 -1.20 -5.44
C ALA A 14 -48.14 -2.50 -5.56
N THR A 15 -46.82 -2.48 -5.34
CA THR A 15 -46.00 -3.71 -5.37
C THR A 15 -46.06 -4.51 -4.07
N GLY A 16 -46.74 -4.03 -3.02
CA GLY A 16 -46.77 -4.67 -1.70
C GLY A 16 -45.42 -4.65 -0.95
N LEU A 17 -44.38 -4.05 -1.53
CA LEU A 17 -43.03 -3.97 -0.95
C LEU A 17 -42.88 -2.80 0.04
N GLY A 18 -43.90 -1.95 0.17
CA GLY A 18 -43.96 -0.84 1.12
C GLY A 18 -44.54 -1.21 2.49
N GLU A 19 -44.91 -2.48 2.73
CA GLU A 19 -45.57 -2.89 3.98
C GLU A 19 -44.67 -2.79 5.22
N ARG A 20 -45.31 -2.74 6.41
CA ARG A 20 -44.75 -2.37 7.74
C ARG A 20 -43.56 -3.20 8.26
N ASN A 21 -43.09 -4.21 7.54
CA ASN A 21 -42.01 -5.10 7.97
C ASN A 21 -40.82 -5.20 7.00
N VAL A 22 -40.72 -4.31 6.01
CA VAL A 22 -39.60 -4.29 5.05
C VAL A 22 -38.61 -3.18 5.38
N LEU A 23 -37.32 -3.52 5.45
CA LEU A 23 -36.25 -2.55 5.72
C LEU A 23 -35.94 -1.74 4.45
N VAL A 24 -36.58 -0.58 4.29
CA VAL A 24 -36.39 0.29 3.11
C VAL A 24 -35.20 1.23 3.31
N ARG A 25 -34.23 1.19 2.39
CA ARG A 25 -33.11 2.14 2.37
C ARG A 25 -33.31 3.20 1.29
N ASN A 26 -33.71 4.40 1.71
CA ASN A 26 -33.85 5.53 0.81
C ASN A 26 -32.48 6.18 0.53
N ARG A 27 -32.20 6.44 -0.74
CA ARG A 27 -31.00 7.15 -1.20
C ARG A 27 -31.42 8.29 -2.10
N THR A 28 -31.12 9.51 -1.67
CA THR A 28 -31.33 10.71 -2.49
C THR A 28 -30.01 11.09 -3.14
N MET A 29 -29.99 11.15 -4.47
CA MET A 29 -28.82 11.63 -5.21
C MET A 29 -28.97 13.12 -5.46
N LEU A 30 -27.99 13.91 -5.02
CA LEU A 30 -27.96 15.36 -5.19
C LEU A 30 -26.87 15.74 -6.18
N LYS A 31 -27.22 16.47 -7.23
CA LYS A 31 -26.26 17.10 -8.13
C LYS A 31 -25.91 18.48 -7.56
N LEU A 32 -24.65 18.68 -7.23
CA LEU A 32 -24.17 19.96 -6.70
C LEU A 32 -23.89 20.95 -7.84
N PRO A 33 -24.09 22.27 -7.62
CA PRO A 33 -23.61 23.30 -8.52
C PRO A 33 -22.08 23.22 -8.66
N PRO A 34 -21.50 23.60 -9.81
CA PRO A 34 -20.06 23.52 -10.06
C PRO A 34 -19.20 24.32 -9.05
N GLU A 35 -19.79 25.32 -8.39
CA GLU A 35 -19.15 26.19 -7.40
C GLU A 35 -18.96 25.55 -6.02
N ARG A 36 -19.74 24.51 -5.67
CA ARG A 36 -19.64 23.83 -4.37
C ARG A 36 -18.98 22.46 -4.52
N THR A 37 -17.87 22.28 -3.81
CA THR A 37 -17.21 20.99 -3.66
C THR A 37 -18.04 20.02 -2.80
N PRO A 38 -18.18 18.74 -3.18
CA PRO A 38 -18.87 17.72 -2.38
C PRO A 38 -18.38 17.64 -0.91
N GLU A 39 -17.09 17.84 -0.68
CA GLU A 39 -16.44 17.72 0.63
C GLU A 39 -16.79 18.86 1.60
N SER A 40 -17.10 20.05 1.08
CA SER A 40 -17.54 21.17 1.92
C SER A 40 -18.99 20.98 2.35
N VAL A 41 -19.84 20.52 1.43
CA VAL A 41 -21.24 20.20 1.67
C VAL A 41 -21.38 19.03 2.66
N GLU A 42 -20.60 17.96 2.49
CA GLU A 42 -20.58 16.85 3.44
C GLU A 42 -20.24 17.33 4.86
N ARG A 43 -19.21 18.16 5.02
CA ARG A 43 -18.82 18.70 6.33
C ARG A 43 -19.94 19.50 6.99
N GLU A 44 -20.60 20.36 6.23
CA GLU A 44 -21.71 21.19 6.70
C GLU A 44 -22.93 20.34 7.10
N LEU A 45 -23.34 19.42 6.23
CA LEU A 45 -24.49 18.56 6.46
C LEU A 45 -24.24 17.56 7.59
N ARG A 46 -23.03 17.00 7.68
CA ARG A 46 -22.64 16.11 8.78
C ARG A 46 -22.63 16.81 10.12
N GLN A 47 -22.42 18.13 10.14
CA GLN A 47 -22.56 18.93 11.35
C GLN A 47 -24.03 19.11 11.74
N LYS A 48 -24.92 19.40 10.78
CA LYS A 48 -26.36 19.62 11.01
C LYS A 48 -27.13 18.32 11.32
N PHE A 49 -26.85 17.23 10.62
CA PHE A 49 -27.61 15.98 10.65
C PHE A 49 -26.97 14.87 11.48
N ARG A 50 -26.09 15.22 12.42
CA ARG A 50 -25.36 14.25 13.25
C ARG A 50 -26.28 13.41 14.15
N GLU A 51 -27.45 13.95 14.46
CA GLU A 51 -28.46 13.35 15.34
C GLU A 51 -29.44 12.43 14.59
N GLU A 52 -29.70 12.71 13.30
CA GLU A 52 -30.77 12.05 12.54
C GLU A 52 -30.36 10.77 11.78
N ARG A 53 -29.25 10.13 12.15
CA ARG A 53 -28.78 8.85 11.58
C ARG A 53 -28.56 8.83 10.04
N PHE A 54 -28.46 9.98 9.37
CA PHE A 54 -28.18 10.03 7.92
C PHE A 54 -26.73 9.62 7.59
N GLY A 55 -26.58 8.77 6.58
CA GLY A 55 -25.30 8.45 5.95
C GLY A 55 -25.09 9.29 4.70
N PHE A 56 -23.86 9.77 4.50
CA PHE A 56 -23.46 10.55 3.33
C PHE A 56 -22.39 9.78 2.57
N ASP A 57 -22.56 9.64 1.25
CA ASP A 57 -21.56 9.08 0.34
C ASP A 57 -21.22 10.16 -0.70
N THR A 58 -19.94 10.53 -0.82
CA THR A 58 -19.50 11.43 -1.91
C THR A 58 -18.93 10.65 -3.09
N VAL A 59 -19.00 11.23 -4.30
CA VAL A 59 -18.37 10.64 -5.51
C VAL A 59 -16.86 10.47 -5.31
N ALA A 60 -16.23 11.44 -4.64
CA ALA A 60 -14.82 11.38 -4.28
C ALA A 60 -14.50 10.22 -3.33
N GLU A 61 -15.33 9.95 -2.32
CA GLU A 61 -15.16 8.83 -1.40
C GLU A 61 -15.34 7.47 -2.09
N ARG A 62 -16.31 7.36 -3.00
CA ARG A 62 -16.49 6.14 -3.81
C ARG A 62 -15.30 5.91 -4.75
N LYS A 63 -14.72 6.97 -5.32
CA LYS A 63 -13.46 6.91 -6.09
C LYS A 63 -12.28 6.50 -5.20
N ARG A 64 -12.19 7.00 -3.97
CA ARG A 64 -11.15 6.63 -2.99
C ARG A 64 -11.18 5.16 -2.57
N ASN A 65 -12.35 4.51 -2.58
CA ASN A 65 -12.48 3.09 -2.24
C ASN A 65 -11.92 2.14 -3.31
N LEU A 66 -11.93 2.54 -4.60
CA LEU A 66 -11.10 1.89 -5.64
C LEU A 66 -9.65 2.39 -5.61
N GLY A 67 -9.42 3.57 -5.01
CA GLY A 67 -8.15 4.28 -4.96
C GLY A 67 -7.01 3.45 -4.40
N ARG A 68 -7.16 2.71 -3.30
CA ARG A 68 -6.00 1.99 -2.71
C ARG A 68 -5.30 0.99 -3.63
N VAL A 69 -6.07 0.26 -4.46
CA VAL A 69 -5.48 -0.68 -5.43
C VAL A 69 -4.84 0.08 -6.57
N LEU A 70 -5.50 1.13 -7.08
CA LEU A 70 -4.97 1.97 -8.14
C LEU A 70 -3.73 2.76 -7.69
N ASP A 71 -3.72 3.28 -6.47
CA ASP A 71 -2.60 3.98 -5.82
C ASP A 71 -1.41 3.02 -5.66
N ASN A 72 -1.65 1.75 -5.30
CA ASN A 72 -0.57 0.75 -5.23
C ASN A 72 0.02 0.45 -6.61
N ILE A 73 -0.82 0.35 -7.64
CA ILE A 73 -0.37 0.17 -9.03
C ILE A 73 0.39 1.42 -9.50
N GLU A 74 -0.11 2.62 -9.21
CA GLU A 74 0.55 3.88 -9.55
C GLU A 74 1.92 4.00 -8.85
N ASN A 75 1.99 3.73 -7.55
CA ASN A 75 3.24 3.74 -6.79
C ASN A 75 4.23 2.69 -7.31
N PHE A 76 3.73 1.50 -7.67
CA PHE A 76 4.54 0.44 -8.26
C PHE A 76 5.09 0.84 -9.63
N LEU A 77 4.25 1.37 -10.53
CA LEU A 77 4.65 1.87 -11.84
C LEU A 77 5.61 3.07 -11.71
N GLY A 78 5.39 3.92 -10.71
CA GLY A 78 6.29 5.00 -10.33
C GLY A 78 7.68 4.46 -9.93
N LEU A 79 7.73 3.42 -9.10
CA LEU A 79 8.96 2.73 -8.70
C LEU A 79 9.66 2.09 -9.92
N VAL A 80 8.91 1.43 -10.78
CA VAL A 80 9.40 0.83 -12.04
C VAL A 80 10.07 1.89 -12.92
N GLY A 81 9.39 3.02 -13.15
CA GLY A 81 9.95 4.15 -13.89
C GLY A 81 11.20 4.74 -13.22
N PHE A 82 11.21 4.79 -11.89
CA PHE A 82 12.37 5.25 -11.11
C PHE A 82 13.59 4.35 -11.32
N VAL A 83 13.40 3.03 -11.21
CA VAL A 83 14.45 2.03 -11.44
C VAL A 83 15.04 2.14 -12.84
N ALA A 84 14.19 2.21 -13.87
CA ALA A 84 14.64 2.35 -15.25
C ALA A 84 15.48 3.62 -15.48
N LEU A 85 15.04 4.73 -14.88
CA LEU A 85 15.72 6.01 -15.01
C LEU A 85 17.12 5.98 -14.38
N PHE A 86 17.27 5.38 -13.20
CA PHE A 86 18.59 5.22 -12.54
C PHE A 86 19.51 4.29 -13.31
N LEU A 87 18.96 3.21 -13.86
CA LEU A 87 19.71 2.26 -14.65
C LEU A 87 20.30 2.91 -15.91
N GLY A 88 19.48 3.72 -16.60
CA GLY A 88 19.95 4.59 -17.69
C GLY A 88 21.00 5.59 -17.23
N ALA A 89 20.81 6.23 -16.06
CA ALA A 89 21.75 7.20 -15.51
C ALA A 89 23.14 6.62 -15.24
N ILE A 90 23.21 5.39 -14.72
CA ILE A 90 24.47 4.67 -14.48
C ILE A 90 25.19 4.40 -15.80
N GLY A 91 24.46 3.96 -16.83
CA GLY A 91 24.99 3.75 -18.18
C GLY A 91 25.59 5.04 -18.75
N VAL A 92 24.85 6.15 -18.67
CA VAL A 92 25.32 7.47 -19.11
C VAL A 92 26.55 7.92 -18.32
N ALA A 93 26.54 7.78 -16.98
CA ALA A 93 27.68 8.14 -16.13
C ALA A 93 28.95 7.37 -16.52
N SER A 94 28.82 6.07 -16.79
CA SER A 94 29.92 5.21 -17.23
C SER A 94 30.45 5.62 -18.60
N ALA A 95 29.55 5.81 -19.58
CA ALA A 95 29.92 6.23 -20.94
C ALA A 95 30.64 7.59 -20.94
N ILE A 96 30.12 8.56 -20.20
CA ILE A 96 30.72 9.89 -20.08
C ILE A 96 32.07 9.81 -19.35
N HIS A 97 32.19 8.97 -18.31
CA HIS A 97 33.46 8.76 -17.65
C HIS A 97 34.53 8.23 -18.61
N VAL A 98 34.18 7.27 -19.47
CA VAL A 98 35.08 6.75 -20.52
C VAL A 98 35.42 7.84 -21.54
N TYR A 99 34.41 8.57 -22.04
CA TYR A 99 34.59 9.65 -23.01
C TYR A 99 35.51 10.76 -22.48
N ILE A 100 35.26 11.25 -21.27
CA ILE A 100 36.09 12.29 -20.64
C ILE A 100 37.52 11.79 -20.47
N ARG A 101 37.73 10.54 -20.01
CA ARG A 101 39.07 9.96 -19.89
C ARG A 101 39.84 9.89 -21.21
N GLN A 102 39.16 9.59 -22.31
CA GLN A 102 39.77 9.63 -23.65
C GLN A 102 40.13 11.04 -24.10
N LYS A 103 39.42 12.07 -23.61
CA LYS A 103 39.61 13.47 -23.97
C LYS A 103 40.57 14.24 -23.04
N ILE A 104 41.01 13.65 -21.91
CA ILE A 104 42.00 14.27 -21.01
C ILE A 104 43.25 14.78 -21.76
N PRO A 105 43.89 14.04 -22.69
CA PRO A 105 45.04 14.55 -23.43
C PRO A 105 44.69 15.77 -24.29
N THR A 106 43.52 15.77 -24.95
CA THR A 106 43.03 16.92 -25.73
C THR A 106 42.81 18.15 -24.85
N VAL A 107 42.25 17.96 -23.65
CA VAL A 107 42.09 19.04 -22.67
C VAL A 107 43.44 19.60 -22.23
N ALA A 108 44.43 18.73 -22.00
CA ALA A 108 45.76 19.17 -21.61
C ALA A 108 46.40 20.05 -22.70
N VAL A 109 46.26 19.69 -23.98
CA VAL A 109 46.71 20.51 -25.12
C VAL A 109 45.99 21.87 -25.15
N LEU A 110 44.66 21.89 -25.00
CA LEU A 110 43.89 23.14 -24.90
C LEU A 110 44.37 24.04 -23.76
N ARG A 111 44.69 23.45 -22.60
CA ARG A 111 45.25 24.19 -21.46
C ARG A 111 46.67 24.70 -21.72
N CYS A 112 47.48 23.99 -22.50
CA CYS A 112 48.79 24.49 -22.96
C CYS A 112 48.65 25.70 -23.92
N LEU A 113 47.56 25.76 -24.69
CA LEU A 113 47.24 26.88 -25.58
C LEU A 113 46.58 28.08 -24.86
N GLY A 114 46.46 28.03 -23.52
CA GLY A 114 45.94 29.14 -22.71
C GLY A 114 44.48 29.00 -22.27
N ALA A 115 43.80 27.89 -22.56
CA ALA A 115 42.42 27.68 -22.10
C ALA A 115 42.35 27.56 -20.56
N THR A 116 41.42 28.29 -19.95
CA THR A 116 41.20 28.21 -18.50
C THR A 116 40.47 26.91 -18.11
N ALA A 117 40.60 26.50 -16.85
CA ALA A 117 39.90 25.33 -16.31
C ALA A 117 38.36 25.47 -16.38
N ARG A 118 37.85 26.69 -16.21
CA ARG A 118 36.40 26.99 -16.32
C ARG A 118 35.92 26.88 -17.76
N GLN A 119 36.67 27.38 -18.73
CA GLN A 119 36.34 27.24 -20.15
C GLN A 119 36.36 25.76 -20.58
N SER A 120 37.42 25.03 -20.19
CA SER A 120 37.50 23.59 -20.49
C SER A 120 36.33 22.84 -19.88
N PHE A 121 36.01 23.07 -18.61
CA PHE A 121 34.83 22.48 -17.96
C PHE A 121 33.52 22.85 -18.66
N ALA A 122 33.32 24.12 -19.01
CA ALA A 122 32.09 24.60 -19.67
C ALA A 122 31.86 23.96 -21.05
N VAL A 123 32.91 23.77 -21.85
CA VAL A 123 32.80 23.10 -23.15
C VAL A 123 32.23 21.70 -23.01
N TYR A 124 32.79 20.89 -22.10
CA TYR A 124 32.31 19.53 -21.89
C TYR A 124 30.97 19.47 -21.14
N LEU A 125 30.65 20.47 -20.30
CA LEU A 125 29.32 20.59 -19.71
C LEU A 125 28.24 20.83 -20.77
N VAL A 126 28.50 21.75 -21.71
CA VAL A 126 27.58 22.04 -22.82
C VAL A 126 27.42 20.82 -23.72
N GLN A 127 28.50 20.08 -24.00
CA GLN A 127 28.41 18.81 -24.72
C GLN A 127 27.55 17.77 -23.98
N GLY A 128 27.71 17.65 -22.66
CA GLY A 128 26.89 16.77 -21.82
C GLY A 128 25.41 17.16 -21.85
N ILE A 129 25.10 18.45 -21.73
CA ILE A 129 23.73 18.97 -21.85
C ILE A 129 23.15 18.67 -23.23
N ALA A 130 23.90 18.95 -24.31
CA ALA A 130 23.45 18.71 -25.68
C ALA A 130 23.15 17.22 -25.92
N LEU A 131 24.02 16.33 -25.45
CA LEU A 131 23.80 14.88 -25.53
C LEU A 131 22.59 14.44 -24.70
N GLY A 132 22.40 15.03 -23.52
CA GLY A 132 21.24 14.78 -22.66
C GLY A 132 19.92 15.24 -23.30
N VAL A 133 19.89 16.42 -23.91
CA VAL A 133 18.72 16.95 -24.63
C VAL A 133 18.40 16.08 -25.84
N PHE A 134 19.42 15.75 -26.64
CA PHE A 134 19.25 14.86 -27.79
C PHE A 134 18.70 13.49 -27.36
N GLY A 135 19.28 12.89 -26.32
CA GLY A 135 18.80 11.63 -25.74
C GLY A 135 17.37 11.73 -25.21
N ALA A 136 17.00 12.83 -24.56
CA ALA A 136 15.63 13.03 -24.06
C ALA A 136 14.61 13.15 -25.20
N VAL A 137 14.95 13.84 -26.30
CA VAL A 137 14.07 13.98 -27.48
C VAL A 137 13.90 12.63 -28.18
N VAL A 138 14.99 11.92 -28.46
CA VAL A 138 14.94 10.60 -29.10
C VAL A 138 14.21 9.59 -28.22
N GLY A 139 14.49 9.59 -26.91
CA GLY A 139 13.82 8.73 -25.94
C GLY A 139 12.33 9.01 -25.81
N ALA A 140 11.91 10.28 -25.82
CA ALA A 140 10.51 10.66 -25.84
C ALA A 140 9.81 10.20 -27.13
N GLY A 141 10.45 10.38 -28.30
CA GLY A 141 9.95 9.89 -29.58
C GLY A 141 9.77 8.37 -29.58
N PHE A 142 10.76 7.63 -29.08
CA PHE A 142 10.67 6.18 -28.94
C PHE A 142 9.57 5.76 -27.96
N GLY A 143 9.42 6.45 -26.82
CA GLY A 143 8.36 6.20 -25.86
C GLY A 143 6.96 6.40 -26.44
N VAL A 144 6.76 7.48 -27.21
CA VAL A 144 5.50 7.71 -27.94
C VAL A 144 5.27 6.65 -29.01
N MET A 145 6.31 6.25 -29.75
CA MET A 145 6.21 5.17 -30.75
C MET A 145 5.78 3.84 -30.11
N VAL A 146 6.39 3.45 -28.98
CA VAL A 146 6.00 2.25 -28.23
C VAL A 146 4.55 2.36 -27.75
N GLN A 147 4.14 3.53 -27.24
CA GLN A 147 2.75 3.78 -26.84
C GLN A 147 1.75 3.64 -28.00
N LEU A 148 2.15 3.99 -29.23
CA LEU A 148 1.32 3.85 -30.43
C LEU A 148 1.31 2.42 -31.01
N ALA A 149 2.37 1.63 -30.79
CA ALA A 149 2.47 0.25 -31.26
C ALA A 149 1.76 -0.75 -30.34
N LEU A 150 1.68 -0.46 -29.04
CA LEU A 150 1.07 -1.31 -28.01
C LEU A 150 -0.39 -1.74 -28.32
N PRO A 151 -1.28 -0.88 -28.85
CA PRO A 151 -2.66 -1.25 -29.16
C PRO A 151 -2.75 -2.32 -30.26
N TYR A 152 -1.86 -2.26 -31.26
CA TYR A 152 -1.82 -3.24 -32.35
C TYR A 152 -1.31 -4.61 -31.87
N LEU A 153 -0.38 -4.61 -30.90
CA LEU A 153 0.21 -5.83 -30.36
C LEU A 153 -0.65 -6.50 -29.27
N LEU A 154 -1.45 -5.73 -28.53
CA LEU A 154 -2.20 -6.22 -27.34
C LEU A 154 -3.73 -6.03 -27.43
N GLY A 155 -4.26 -5.53 -28.55
CA GLY A 155 -5.69 -5.24 -28.71
C GLY A 155 -6.60 -6.43 -28.40
N ASP A 156 -6.26 -7.62 -28.88
CA ASP A 156 -7.04 -8.85 -28.70
C ASP A 156 -7.02 -9.40 -27.25
N LEU A 157 -6.11 -8.90 -26.42
CA LEU A 157 -5.91 -9.31 -25.02
C LEU A 157 -6.61 -8.36 -24.02
N LEU A 158 -7.25 -7.30 -24.50
CA LEU A 158 -7.91 -6.28 -23.70
C LEU A 158 -9.44 -6.44 -23.76
N PRO A 159 -10.11 -6.83 -22.66
CA PRO A 159 -11.58 -6.99 -22.63
C PRO A 159 -12.35 -5.66 -22.57
N PHE A 160 -11.69 -4.53 -22.84
CA PHE A 160 -12.27 -3.19 -22.83
C PHE A 160 -11.56 -2.27 -23.82
N GLU A 161 -12.32 -1.40 -24.49
CA GLU A 161 -11.79 -0.42 -25.44
C GLU A 161 -10.96 0.65 -24.72
N VAL A 162 -9.64 0.55 -24.80
CA VAL A 162 -8.74 1.55 -24.21
C VAL A 162 -8.53 2.67 -25.23
N ALA A 163 -9.02 3.88 -24.92
CA ALA A 163 -8.72 5.07 -25.70
C ALA A 163 -7.30 5.56 -25.36
N PHE A 164 -6.35 5.37 -26.29
CA PHE A 164 -4.98 5.84 -26.12
C PHE A 164 -4.86 7.31 -26.51
N PHE A 165 -4.36 8.13 -25.59
CA PHE A 165 -4.06 9.54 -25.84
C PHE A 165 -2.65 9.88 -25.41
N VAL A 166 -1.99 10.74 -26.18
CA VAL A 166 -0.66 11.26 -25.82
C VAL A 166 -0.83 12.42 -24.86
N SER A 167 -0.38 12.23 -23.62
CA SER A 167 -0.33 13.31 -22.63
C SER A 167 0.98 14.08 -22.77
N TRP A 168 0.96 15.20 -23.50
CA TRP A 168 2.10 16.10 -23.64
C TRP A 168 2.74 16.52 -22.30
N PRO A 169 1.97 16.80 -21.22
CA PRO A 169 2.56 17.07 -19.91
C PRO A 169 3.36 15.88 -19.34
N ALA A 170 2.93 14.64 -19.59
CA ALA A 170 3.66 13.46 -19.13
C ALA A 170 4.97 13.28 -19.89
N VAL A 171 4.96 13.51 -21.21
CA VAL A 171 6.17 13.50 -22.05
C VAL A 171 7.16 14.58 -21.57
N ALA A 172 6.69 15.80 -21.34
CA ALA A 172 7.52 16.90 -20.85
C ALA A 172 8.13 16.61 -19.46
N ARG A 173 7.35 16.03 -18.53
CA ARG A 173 7.88 15.59 -17.22
C ARG A 173 8.92 14.49 -17.36
N GLY A 174 8.68 13.50 -18.22
CA GLY A 174 9.62 12.41 -18.50
C GLY A 174 10.94 12.92 -19.09
N MET A 175 10.87 13.82 -20.08
CA MET A 175 12.04 14.48 -20.66
C MET A 175 12.80 15.31 -19.62
N GLY A 176 12.08 16.08 -18.80
CA GLY A 176 12.67 16.89 -17.74
C GLY A 176 13.38 16.04 -16.68
N ALA A 177 12.75 14.95 -16.25
CA ALA A 177 13.34 13.98 -15.31
C ALA A 177 14.59 13.30 -15.89
N GLY A 178 14.51 12.85 -17.14
CA GLY A 178 15.63 12.25 -17.87
C GLY A 178 16.81 13.20 -18.03
N LEU A 179 16.55 14.44 -18.44
CA LEU A 179 17.59 15.46 -18.59
C LEU A 179 18.22 15.82 -17.23
N ALA A 180 17.42 15.99 -16.18
CA ALA A 180 17.89 16.32 -14.84
C ALA A 180 18.81 15.21 -14.29
N ILE A 181 18.39 13.95 -14.41
CA ILE A 181 19.19 12.81 -13.93
C ILE A 181 20.43 12.60 -14.78
N CYS A 182 20.34 12.73 -16.11
CA CYS A 182 21.51 12.72 -16.99
C CYS A 182 22.54 13.76 -16.51
N LEU A 183 22.13 15.03 -16.42
CA LEU A 183 23.00 16.13 -15.99
C LEU A 183 23.64 15.87 -14.61
N LEU A 184 22.84 15.40 -13.65
CA LEU A 184 23.29 15.11 -12.29
C LEU A 184 24.42 14.08 -12.26
N PHE A 185 24.29 13.02 -13.05
CA PHE A 185 25.27 11.94 -13.12
C PHE A 185 26.44 12.23 -14.07
N THR A 186 26.28 13.15 -15.03
CA THR A 186 27.40 13.66 -15.87
C THR A 186 28.40 14.50 -15.08
N LEU A 187 27.94 15.17 -14.01
CA LEU A 187 28.70 16.18 -13.30
C LEU A 187 29.92 15.61 -12.57
N LEU A 188 29.79 14.40 -12.01
CA LEU A 188 30.86 13.75 -11.25
C LEU A 188 32.05 13.36 -12.15
N PRO A 189 31.88 12.66 -13.29
CA PRO A 189 32.96 12.44 -14.25
C PRO A 189 33.58 13.72 -14.82
N LEU A 190 32.77 14.76 -15.02
CA LEU A 190 33.20 16.01 -15.63
C LEU A 190 34.19 16.80 -14.77
N LEU A 191 34.12 16.65 -13.45
CA LEU A 191 35.04 17.34 -12.53
C LEU A 191 36.50 16.96 -12.77
N ALA A 192 36.77 15.76 -13.28
CA ALA A 192 38.12 15.32 -13.64
C ALA A 192 38.79 16.24 -14.67
N VAL A 193 38.02 16.94 -15.51
CA VAL A 193 38.51 17.92 -16.50
C VAL A 193 39.13 19.15 -15.82
N ARG A 194 38.58 19.58 -14.68
CA ARG A 194 39.06 20.77 -13.93
C ARG A 194 40.47 20.55 -13.37
N GLU A 195 40.77 19.32 -12.97
CA GLU A 195 42.02 18.92 -12.33
C GLU A 195 43.15 18.58 -13.31
N VAL A 196 42.89 18.58 -14.63
CA VAL A 196 43.92 18.23 -15.64
C VAL A 196 45.01 19.28 -15.67
N SER A 197 46.23 18.94 -15.26
CA SER A 197 47.38 19.84 -15.39
C SER A 197 47.91 19.87 -16.84
N PRO A 198 48.44 21.00 -17.33
CA PRO A 198 49.07 21.08 -18.67
C PRO A 198 50.21 20.07 -18.87
N LEU A 199 50.90 19.69 -17.78
CA LEU A 199 51.97 18.69 -17.77
C LEU A 199 51.54 17.29 -18.22
N VAL A 200 50.23 16.98 -18.18
CA VAL A 200 49.68 15.71 -18.68
C VAL A 200 49.91 15.54 -20.19
N ALA A 201 49.98 16.65 -20.96
CA ALA A 201 50.28 16.60 -22.39
C ALA A 201 51.74 16.17 -22.68
N LEU A 202 52.67 16.47 -21.76
CA LEU A 202 54.11 16.20 -21.91
C LEU A 202 54.53 14.87 -21.25
N ARG A 203 53.84 14.45 -20.18
CA ARG A 203 54.10 13.17 -19.50
C ARG A 203 52.79 12.58 -18.97
N SER A 204 52.23 11.63 -19.73
CA SER A 204 51.00 10.91 -19.35
C SER A 204 51.10 10.20 -17.99
N ALA A 205 52.32 9.84 -17.55
CA ALA A 205 52.58 9.25 -16.23
C ALA A 205 52.39 10.22 -15.04
N PHE A 206 52.28 11.54 -15.24
CA PHE A 206 52.08 12.51 -14.15
C PHE A 206 50.62 12.60 -13.68
N VAL A 207 49.68 12.07 -14.46
CA VAL A 207 48.26 11.88 -14.07
C VAL A 207 48.14 11.06 -12.79
N GLU A 208 49.12 10.19 -12.50
CA GLU A 208 49.05 9.19 -11.44
C GLU A 208 49.23 9.74 -10.01
N ARG A 209 49.82 10.94 -9.84
CA ARG A 209 50.01 11.57 -8.51
C ARG A 209 49.07 12.72 -8.20
N ALA A 210 48.50 13.37 -9.22
CA ALA A 210 47.74 14.62 -9.04
C ALA A 210 46.33 14.42 -8.43
N GLY A 211 45.81 13.19 -8.39
CA GLY A 211 44.42 12.89 -7.95
C GLY A 211 44.26 12.20 -6.60
N ALA A 212 45.30 12.13 -5.77
CA ALA A 212 45.31 11.32 -4.54
C ALA A 212 44.80 12.05 -3.27
N GLY A 213 44.46 13.34 -3.36
CA GLY A 213 43.92 14.12 -2.25
C GLY A 213 42.38 14.14 -2.20
N PRO A 214 41.76 14.29 -1.02
CA PRO A 214 40.33 14.57 -0.91
C PRO A 214 40.01 15.96 -1.48
N ASP A 215 39.44 16.03 -2.68
CA ASP A 215 38.95 17.29 -3.26
C ASP A 215 37.58 17.65 -2.65
N PRO A 216 37.46 18.81 -1.97
CA PRO A 216 36.19 19.28 -1.40
C PRO A 216 35.06 19.36 -2.43
N TRP A 217 35.38 19.68 -3.70
CA TRP A 217 34.37 19.79 -4.76
C TRP A 217 33.79 18.43 -5.16
N ARG A 218 34.59 17.36 -5.12
CA ARG A 218 34.10 15.99 -5.34
C ARG A 218 33.07 15.59 -4.29
N ILE A 219 33.36 15.91 -3.02
CA ILE A 219 32.45 15.62 -1.90
C ILE A 219 31.18 16.48 -2.02
N ALA A 220 31.32 17.78 -2.30
CA ALA A 220 30.19 18.69 -2.46
C ALA A 220 29.24 18.24 -3.59
N ILE A 221 29.79 17.84 -4.74
CA ILE A 221 29.00 17.31 -5.86
C ILE A 221 28.36 15.97 -5.50
N ALA A 222 29.09 15.06 -4.86
CA ALA A 222 28.51 13.78 -4.44
C ALA A 222 27.34 13.98 -3.45
N VAL A 223 27.49 14.88 -2.47
CA VAL A 223 26.40 15.26 -1.56
C VAL A 223 25.24 15.90 -2.31
N PHE A 224 25.53 16.79 -3.27
CA PHE A 224 24.50 17.40 -4.12
C PHE A 224 23.73 16.35 -4.94
N ILE A 225 24.42 15.35 -5.50
CA ILE A 225 23.80 14.23 -6.23
C ILE A 225 22.86 13.46 -5.29
N VAL A 226 23.32 13.10 -4.08
CA VAL A 226 22.48 12.37 -3.11
C VAL A 226 21.25 13.19 -2.69
N VAL A 227 21.42 14.48 -2.42
CA VAL A 227 20.31 15.38 -2.05
C VAL A 227 19.34 15.56 -3.22
N ALA A 228 19.83 15.77 -4.43
CA ALA A 228 19.00 15.91 -5.62
C ALA A 228 18.22 14.62 -5.92
N VAL A 229 18.86 13.45 -5.77
CA VAL A 229 18.19 12.15 -5.85
C VAL A 229 17.11 12.01 -4.76
N ALA A 230 17.38 12.44 -3.52
CA ALA A 230 16.38 12.41 -2.45
C ALA A 230 15.18 13.31 -2.74
N VAL A 231 15.43 14.55 -3.17
CA VAL A 231 14.37 15.51 -3.54
C VAL A 231 13.55 14.98 -4.71
N PHE A 232 14.22 14.46 -5.74
CA PHE A 232 13.56 13.85 -6.89
C PHE A 232 12.73 12.62 -6.50
N SER A 233 13.25 11.75 -5.62
CA SER A 233 12.52 10.59 -5.09
C SER A 233 11.26 11.00 -4.33
N VAL A 234 11.34 12.04 -3.50
CA VAL A 234 10.21 12.55 -2.72
C VAL A 234 9.18 13.21 -3.64
N TRP A 235 9.64 13.97 -4.64
CA TRP A 235 8.78 14.59 -5.63
C TRP A 235 8.00 13.55 -6.45
N GLN A 236 8.66 12.47 -6.87
CA GLN A 236 8.04 11.43 -7.68
C GLN A 236 7.11 10.50 -6.89
N THR A 237 7.42 10.21 -5.62
CA THR A 237 6.59 9.33 -4.77
C THR A 237 5.46 10.05 -4.05
N GLY A 238 5.46 11.39 -4.02
CA GLY A 238 4.47 12.21 -3.30
C GLY A 238 4.49 12.06 -1.77
N ARG A 239 5.33 11.16 -1.23
CA ARG A 239 5.43 10.82 0.19
C ARG A 239 6.87 10.90 0.64
N LEU A 240 7.11 11.74 1.66
CA LEU A 240 8.45 11.96 2.20
C LEU A 240 9.12 10.68 2.71
N ARG A 241 8.35 9.80 3.36
CA ARG A 241 8.88 8.53 3.91
C ARG A 241 9.36 7.58 2.81
N ASP A 242 8.58 7.46 1.74
CA ASP A 242 8.85 6.49 0.67
C ASP A 242 10.03 6.97 -0.18
N GLY A 243 10.10 8.27 -0.52
CA GLY A 243 11.22 8.85 -1.24
C GLY A 243 12.55 8.82 -0.48
N LEU A 244 12.53 9.14 0.83
CA LEU A 244 13.73 9.03 1.67
C LEU A 244 14.13 7.57 1.90
N GLY A 245 13.15 6.68 2.10
CA GLY A 245 13.37 5.24 2.23
C GLY A 245 14.06 4.66 1.00
N PHE A 246 13.58 5.02 -0.20
CA PHE A 246 14.20 4.60 -1.46
C PHE A 246 15.64 5.07 -1.57
N THR A 247 15.90 6.36 -1.30
CA THR A 247 17.26 6.92 -1.37
C THR A 247 18.21 6.23 -0.39
N ALA A 248 17.73 5.90 0.82
CA ALA A 248 18.50 5.17 1.82
C ALA A 248 18.82 3.75 1.36
N VAL A 249 17.84 3.03 0.79
CA VAL A 249 18.05 1.68 0.24
C VAL A 249 19.02 1.70 -0.93
N LEU A 250 18.90 2.67 -1.83
CA LEU A 250 19.81 2.83 -2.96
C LEU A 250 21.24 3.13 -2.50
N GLY A 251 21.40 4.04 -1.53
CA GLY A 251 22.70 4.36 -0.93
C GLY A 251 23.30 3.16 -0.20
N PHE A 252 22.49 2.40 0.53
CA PHE A 252 22.91 1.16 1.18
C PHE A 252 23.33 0.10 0.16
N GLY A 253 22.56 -0.08 -0.92
CA GLY A 253 22.90 -0.97 -2.04
C GLY A 253 24.23 -0.58 -2.70
N PHE A 254 24.45 0.70 -2.95
CA PHE A 254 25.70 1.21 -3.50
C PHE A 254 26.90 0.95 -2.56
N ALA A 255 26.72 1.21 -1.25
CA ALA A 255 27.76 1.01 -0.26
C ALA A 255 28.10 -0.48 -0.07
N THR A 256 27.09 -1.35 -0.04
CA THR A 256 27.27 -2.81 0.10
C THR A 256 27.91 -3.42 -1.14
N LEU A 257 27.42 -3.09 -2.35
CA LEU A 257 28.03 -3.57 -3.60
C LEU A 257 29.46 -3.04 -3.79
N GLY A 258 29.68 -1.76 -3.51
CA GLY A 258 31.02 -1.16 -3.56
C GLY A 258 31.98 -1.77 -2.54
N GLY A 259 31.48 -2.04 -1.32
CA GLY A 259 32.19 -2.76 -0.28
C GLY A 259 32.55 -4.18 -0.70
N LEU A 260 31.59 -4.93 -1.26
CA LEU A 260 31.79 -6.28 -1.77
C LEU A 260 32.78 -6.31 -2.93
N ALA A 261 32.69 -5.39 -3.90
CA ALA A 261 33.62 -5.29 -5.01
C ALA A 261 35.06 -5.02 -4.53
N LYS A 262 35.24 -4.14 -3.54
CA LYS A 262 36.54 -3.91 -2.89
C LYS A 262 37.01 -5.14 -2.11
N ALA A 263 36.11 -5.82 -1.41
CA ALA A 263 36.42 -7.04 -0.67
C ALA A 263 36.90 -8.14 -1.63
N VAL A 264 36.22 -8.35 -2.76
CA VAL A 264 36.62 -9.31 -3.81
C VAL A 264 38.01 -8.97 -4.36
N ALA A 265 38.28 -7.70 -4.68
CA ALA A 265 39.61 -7.28 -5.13
C ALA A 265 40.69 -7.47 -4.05
N TRP A 266 40.37 -7.17 -2.79
CA TRP A 266 41.26 -7.38 -1.65
C TRP A 266 41.55 -8.87 -1.40
N SER A 267 40.52 -9.72 -1.45
CA SER A 267 40.62 -11.17 -1.31
C SER A 267 41.44 -11.79 -2.43
N ALA A 268 41.23 -11.35 -3.68
CA ALA A 268 42.05 -11.74 -4.82
C ALA A 268 43.52 -11.36 -4.64
N ARG A 269 43.82 -10.23 -3.97
CA ARG A 269 45.19 -9.86 -3.63
C ARG A 269 45.77 -10.70 -2.47
N ARG A 270 44.96 -11.02 -1.45
CA ARG A 270 45.44 -11.59 -0.18
C ARG A 270 45.56 -13.12 -0.19
N TRP A 271 44.67 -13.80 -0.92
CA TRP A 271 44.53 -15.27 -0.86
C TRP A 271 44.92 -15.98 -2.16
N PHE A 272 45.32 -15.28 -3.21
CA PHE A 272 45.65 -15.93 -4.49
C PHE A 272 46.97 -16.73 -4.41
N PRO A 273 47.00 -18.02 -4.79
CA PRO A 273 48.16 -18.89 -4.60
C PRO A 273 49.36 -18.43 -5.44
N ARG A 274 50.54 -18.32 -4.81
CA ARG A 274 51.80 -17.98 -5.50
C ARG A 274 52.25 -19.04 -6.53
N ARG A 275 51.77 -20.28 -6.39
CA ARG A 275 52.07 -21.42 -7.29
C ARG A 275 51.29 -21.41 -8.61
N SER A 276 50.34 -20.50 -8.78
CA SER A 276 49.52 -20.44 -10.00
C SER A 276 50.36 -20.11 -11.25
N PRO A 277 50.01 -20.65 -12.43
CA PRO A 277 50.66 -20.32 -13.70
C PRO A 277 50.71 -18.80 -13.94
N TYR A 278 51.79 -18.34 -14.60
CA TYR A 278 52.06 -16.92 -14.83
C TYR A 278 50.85 -16.17 -15.43
N VAL A 279 50.19 -16.76 -16.43
CA VAL A 279 49.06 -16.14 -17.15
C VAL A 279 47.87 -15.88 -16.21
N ILE A 280 47.50 -16.84 -15.37
CA ILE A 280 46.37 -16.70 -14.43
C ILE A 280 46.71 -15.68 -13.34
N ARG A 281 47.94 -15.72 -12.82
CA ARG A 281 48.41 -14.76 -11.83
C ARG A 281 48.37 -13.33 -12.39
N GLN A 282 48.76 -13.15 -13.65
CA GLN A 282 48.73 -11.84 -14.29
C GLN A 282 47.31 -11.38 -14.63
N GLY A 283 46.41 -12.30 -14.99
CA GLY A 283 44.98 -12.02 -15.17
C GLY A 283 44.30 -11.57 -13.87
N VAL A 284 44.53 -12.28 -12.76
CA VAL A 284 43.96 -11.91 -11.45
C VAL A 284 44.62 -10.63 -10.90
N ALA A 285 45.91 -10.42 -11.18
CA ALA A 285 46.59 -9.18 -10.80
C ALA A 285 45.98 -7.93 -11.43
N ASN A 286 45.35 -8.05 -12.61
CA ASN A 286 44.63 -6.93 -13.21
C ASN A 286 43.44 -6.50 -12.34
N LEU A 287 42.74 -7.43 -11.67
CA LEU A 287 41.53 -7.15 -10.86
C LEU A 287 41.79 -6.14 -9.73
N TYR A 288 42.93 -6.26 -9.03
CA TYR A 288 43.28 -5.40 -7.89
C TYR A 288 44.30 -4.30 -8.22
N ARG A 289 44.70 -4.16 -9.50
CA ARG A 289 45.71 -3.16 -9.91
C ARG A 289 45.16 -1.73 -9.70
N PRO A 290 45.96 -0.79 -9.17
CA PRO A 290 45.56 0.62 -9.09
C PRO A 290 45.11 1.12 -10.47
N ASN A 291 43.97 1.83 -10.53
CA ASN A 291 43.32 2.34 -11.75
C ASN A 291 42.60 1.29 -12.64
N ASN A 292 42.37 0.07 -12.15
CA ASN A 292 41.53 -0.91 -12.83
C ASN A 292 40.01 -0.58 -12.69
N ARG A 293 39.22 -0.88 -13.73
CA ARG A 293 37.78 -0.61 -13.83
C ARG A 293 36.90 -1.64 -13.14
N THR A 294 37.45 -2.70 -12.55
CA THR A 294 36.69 -3.81 -11.95
C THR A 294 35.65 -3.33 -10.93
N VAL A 295 36.01 -2.45 -9.98
CA VAL A 295 35.04 -1.95 -8.98
C VAL A 295 33.90 -1.17 -9.62
N LEU A 296 34.20 -0.33 -10.62
CA LEU A 296 33.20 0.48 -11.32
C LEU A 296 32.28 -0.39 -12.18
N LEU A 297 32.82 -1.39 -12.87
CA LEU A 297 32.05 -2.34 -13.68
C LEU A 297 31.17 -3.25 -12.83
N LEU A 298 31.71 -3.83 -11.74
CA LEU A 298 30.94 -4.62 -10.78
C LEU A 298 29.83 -3.80 -10.13
N LEU A 299 30.10 -2.53 -9.82
CA LEU A 299 29.10 -1.65 -9.23
C LEU A 299 28.03 -1.27 -10.25
N SER A 300 28.39 -1.00 -11.51
CA SER A 300 27.43 -0.71 -12.60
C SER A 300 26.52 -1.92 -12.89
N LEU A 301 27.11 -3.09 -13.16
CA LEU A 301 26.37 -4.32 -13.44
C LEU A 301 25.60 -4.80 -12.21
N GLY A 302 26.25 -4.82 -11.05
CA GLY A 302 25.65 -5.29 -9.79
C GLY A 302 24.49 -4.42 -9.34
N LEU A 303 24.57 -3.09 -9.51
CA LEU A 303 23.46 -2.18 -9.20
C LEU A 303 22.29 -2.39 -10.17
N GLY A 304 22.56 -2.60 -11.46
CA GLY A 304 21.52 -2.95 -12.44
C GLY A 304 20.81 -4.26 -12.10
N THR A 305 21.56 -5.33 -11.83
CA THR A 305 21.01 -6.61 -11.41
C THR A 305 20.26 -6.50 -10.08
N PHE A 306 20.78 -5.74 -9.11
CA PHE A 306 20.10 -5.50 -7.83
C PHE A 306 18.75 -4.82 -8.02
N LEU A 307 18.68 -3.76 -8.84
CA LEU A 307 17.45 -3.05 -9.09
C LEU A 307 16.43 -3.92 -9.84
N MET A 308 16.88 -4.68 -10.84
CA MET A 308 16.04 -5.64 -11.58
C MET A 308 15.52 -6.77 -10.67
N LEU A 309 16.38 -7.35 -9.84
CA LEU A 309 16.00 -8.39 -8.90
C LEU A 309 15.02 -7.84 -7.84
N THR A 310 15.23 -6.61 -7.35
CA THR A 310 14.32 -5.94 -6.42
C THR A 310 12.93 -5.79 -7.04
N LEU A 311 12.87 -5.40 -8.31
CA LEU A 311 11.62 -5.24 -9.05
C LEU A 311 10.93 -6.60 -9.26
N TYR A 312 11.68 -7.62 -9.65
CA TYR A 312 11.20 -8.99 -9.77
C TYR A 312 10.66 -9.54 -8.43
N LEU A 313 11.42 -9.38 -7.34
CA LEU A 313 11.02 -9.84 -6.01
C LEU A 313 9.80 -9.09 -5.46
N THR A 314 9.71 -7.79 -5.74
CA THR A 314 8.55 -6.99 -5.35
C THR A 314 7.31 -7.48 -6.11
N ARG A 315 7.44 -7.75 -7.42
CA ARG A 315 6.37 -8.39 -8.21
C ARG A 315 5.95 -9.73 -7.59
N THR A 316 6.88 -10.64 -7.32
CA THR A 316 6.54 -11.96 -6.77
C THR A 316 5.91 -11.84 -5.38
N THR A 317 6.34 -10.88 -4.57
CA THR A 317 5.76 -10.64 -3.25
C THR A 317 4.32 -10.13 -3.37
N LEU A 318 4.05 -9.19 -4.28
CA LEU A 318 2.69 -8.68 -4.52
C LEU A 318 1.75 -9.76 -5.06
N LEU A 319 2.22 -10.59 -5.99
CA LEU A 319 1.46 -11.72 -6.52
C LEU A 319 1.18 -12.78 -5.44
N ASN A 320 2.19 -13.15 -4.66
CA ASN A 320 2.04 -14.13 -3.59
C ASN A 320 1.07 -13.67 -2.50
N GLU A 321 1.00 -12.37 -2.19
CA GLU A 321 0.05 -11.87 -1.18
C GLU A 321 -1.42 -12.02 -1.63
N ILE A 322 -1.68 -11.98 -2.94
CA ILE A 322 -3.00 -12.21 -3.54
C ILE A 322 -3.28 -13.71 -3.64
N GLU A 323 -2.31 -14.49 -4.14
CA GLU A 323 -2.45 -15.93 -4.31
C GLU A 323 -2.60 -16.66 -2.97
N PHE A 324 -2.01 -16.16 -1.87
CA PHE A 324 -2.22 -16.71 -0.52
C PHE A 324 -3.66 -16.60 -0.03
N THR A 325 -4.46 -15.72 -0.64
CA THR A 325 -5.91 -15.63 -0.38
C THR A 325 -6.68 -16.75 -1.09
N SER A 326 -6.18 -17.27 -2.21
CA SER A 326 -6.82 -18.28 -3.07
C SER A 326 -6.18 -19.67 -3.06
N ALA A 327 -4.96 -19.82 -2.54
CA ALA A 327 -4.24 -21.09 -2.48
C ALA A 327 -4.73 -21.98 -1.31
N GLY A 328 -5.03 -23.24 -1.62
CA GLY A 328 -5.27 -24.30 -0.62
C GLY A 328 -6.74 -24.58 -0.29
N GLY A 329 -7.55 -25.02 -1.25
CA GLY A 329 -8.89 -25.56 -0.96
C GLY A 329 -9.94 -24.56 -0.49
N ARG A 330 -9.61 -23.26 -0.46
CA ARG A 330 -10.47 -22.21 0.11
C ARG A 330 -11.62 -21.84 -0.82
N PRO A 331 -12.76 -21.39 -0.27
CA PRO A 331 -13.89 -20.95 -1.07
C PRO A 331 -13.60 -19.63 -1.80
N ASN A 332 -14.14 -19.48 -3.00
CA ASN A 332 -14.03 -18.29 -3.86
C ASN A 332 -15.38 -17.82 -4.43
N LEU A 333 -16.47 -18.49 -4.05
CA LEU A 333 -17.83 -18.13 -4.40
C LEU A 333 -18.69 -18.15 -3.13
N LEU A 334 -19.20 -16.98 -2.73
CA LEU A 334 -20.04 -16.83 -1.54
C LEU A 334 -21.50 -16.59 -1.92
N PHE A 335 -22.39 -17.22 -1.18
CA PHE A 335 -23.84 -17.11 -1.29
C PHE A 335 -24.42 -16.51 -0.02
N PHE A 336 -25.30 -15.52 -0.17
CA PHE A 336 -25.96 -14.78 0.92
C PHE A 336 -27.48 -14.85 0.79
N ASP A 337 -28.16 -14.47 1.88
CA ASP A 337 -29.62 -14.38 1.99
C ASP A 337 -30.35 -15.73 1.80
N ILE A 338 -29.65 -16.83 2.09
CA ILE A 338 -30.18 -18.18 2.00
C ILE A 338 -31.17 -18.40 3.15
N GLN A 339 -32.41 -18.77 2.85
CA GLN A 339 -33.42 -19.05 3.87
C GLN A 339 -33.26 -20.46 4.46
N ASP A 340 -33.83 -20.72 5.65
CA ASP A 340 -33.75 -22.01 6.35
C ASP A 340 -34.22 -23.19 5.47
N ASP A 341 -35.27 -23.01 4.68
CA ASP A 341 -35.85 -24.01 3.77
C ASP A 341 -35.03 -24.24 2.48
N GLN A 342 -34.10 -23.34 2.16
CA GLN A 342 -33.36 -23.33 0.90
C GLN A 342 -31.97 -23.96 1.00
N ILE A 343 -31.46 -24.19 2.21
CA ILE A 343 -30.10 -24.71 2.44
C ILE A 343 -29.90 -26.06 1.74
N ASP A 344 -30.87 -26.96 1.84
CA ASP A 344 -30.76 -28.30 1.27
C ASP A 344 -30.84 -28.28 -0.25
N ALA A 345 -31.66 -27.40 -0.82
CA ALA A 345 -31.72 -27.17 -2.26
C ALA A 345 -30.39 -26.60 -2.78
N LEU A 346 -29.79 -25.64 -2.06
CA LEU A 346 -28.50 -25.07 -2.39
C LEU A 346 -27.38 -26.12 -2.33
N LYS A 347 -27.31 -26.92 -1.25
CA LYS A 347 -26.31 -27.99 -1.12
C LYS A 347 -26.39 -28.99 -2.26
N LYS A 348 -27.60 -29.37 -2.69
CA LYS A 348 -27.81 -30.26 -3.84
C LYS A 348 -27.38 -29.60 -5.15
N ALA A 349 -27.77 -28.34 -5.38
CA ALA A 349 -27.44 -27.61 -6.59
C ALA A 349 -25.92 -27.41 -6.75
N THR A 350 -25.22 -27.07 -5.68
CA THR A 350 -23.76 -26.88 -5.75
C THR A 350 -23.01 -28.21 -5.83
N ALA A 351 -23.49 -29.27 -5.16
CA ALA A 351 -22.91 -30.60 -5.26
C ALA A 351 -23.04 -31.20 -6.67
N ALA A 352 -24.17 -30.95 -7.36
CA ALA A 352 -24.39 -31.39 -8.74
C ALA A 352 -23.35 -30.83 -9.72
N GLU A 353 -22.88 -29.60 -9.45
CA GLU A 353 -21.84 -28.93 -10.24
C GLU A 353 -20.41 -29.21 -9.73
N GLN A 354 -20.21 -30.17 -8.82
CA GLN A 354 -18.89 -30.51 -8.24
C GLN A 354 -18.28 -29.39 -7.36
N ALA A 355 -19.11 -28.51 -6.80
CA ALA A 355 -18.72 -27.45 -5.88
C ALA A 355 -19.41 -27.66 -4.51
N PRO A 356 -18.96 -28.61 -3.67
CA PRO A 356 -19.59 -28.83 -2.36
C PRO A 356 -19.45 -27.60 -1.47
N VAL A 357 -20.44 -27.39 -0.60
CA VAL A 357 -20.41 -26.33 0.40
C VAL A 357 -19.30 -26.64 1.41
N LEU A 358 -18.31 -25.74 1.47
CA LEU A 358 -17.15 -25.88 2.36
C LEU A 358 -17.41 -25.24 3.72
N VAL A 359 -18.06 -24.08 3.71
CA VAL A 359 -18.38 -23.33 4.93
C VAL A 359 -19.84 -22.89 4.86
N HIS A 360 -20.55 -23.06 5.97
CA HIS A 360 -21.95 -22.68 6.13
C HIS A 360 -22.13 -22.08 7.54
N ALA A 361 -22.83 -20.95 7.63
CA ALA A 361 -23.12 -20.33 8.91
C ALA A 361 -24.48 -19.63 8.92
N PRO A 362 -25.28 -19.79 10.01
CA PRO A 362 -26.47 -18.99 10.24
C PRO A 362 -26.07 -17.57 10.66
N ILE A 363 -26.84 -16.58 10.21
CA ILE A 363 -26.66 -15.17 10.52
C ILE A 363 -27.93 -14.64 11.17
N VAL A 364 -27.76 -14.11 12.38
CA VAL A 364 -28.78 -13.38 13.11
C VAL A 364 -28.36 -11.92 13.20
N THR A 365 -29.28 -11.03 12.83
CA THR A 365 -29.05 -9.59 12.93
C THR A 365 -29.52 -9.08 14.28
N MET A 366 -28.67 -8.30 14.95
CA MET A 366 -28.90 -7.76 16.28
C MET A 366 -28.27 -6.38 16.46
N LYS A 367 -28.70 -5.65 17.47
CA LYS A 367 -28.15 -4.33 17.87
C LYS A 367 -27.65 -4.40 19.30
N ILE A 368 -26.72 -3.52 19.65
CA ILE A 368 -26.36 -3.34 21.06
C ILE A 368 -27.43 -2.45 21.69
N ALA A 369 -28.02 -2.90 22.79
CA ALA A 369 -28.95 -2.12 23.60
C ALA A 369 -28.24 -1.43 24.77
N ALA A 370 -27.36 -2.16 25.47
CA ALA A 370 -26.57 -1.63 26.57
C ALA A 370 -25.19 -2.29 26.67
N VAL A 371 -24.23 -1.56 27.23
CA VAL A 371 -22.87 -2.05 27.52
C VAL A 371 -22.54 -1.70 28.96
N ARG A 372 -22.17 -2.70 29.78
CA ARG A 372 -21.91 -2.53 31.23
C ARG A 372 -23.08 -1.82 31.96
N GLY A 373 -24.30 -2.18 31.62
CA GLY A 373 -25.53 -1.59 32.19
C GLY A 373 -25.85 -0.16 31.73
N ARG A 374 -25.04 0.46 30.87
CA ARG A 374 -25.33 1.79 30.28
C ARG A 374 -25.95 1.65 28.91
N ARG A 375 -27.10 2.29 28.69
CA ARG A 375 -27.80 2.25 27.39
C ARG A 375 -27.00 2.94 26.29
N VAL A 376 -27.16 2.48 25.05
CA VAL A 376 -26.47 3.05 23.88
C VAL A 376 -26.74 4.55 23.73
N GLU A 377 -27.97 5.02 23.99
CA GLU A 377 -28.31 6.44 23.89
C GLU A 377 -27.48 7.31 24.82
N GLU A 378 -27.22 6.82 26.04
CA GLU A 378 -26.43 7.53 27.05
C GLU A 378 -24.94 7.55 26.69
N LEU A 379 -24.41 6.42 26.22
CA LEU A 379 -23.00 6.29 25.80
C LEU A 379 -22.68 7.19 24.61
N VAL A 380 -23.60 7.27 23.65
CA VAL A 380 -23.47 8.12 22.47
C VAL A 380 -23.55 9.61 22.84
N ARG A 381 -24.43 10.00 23.78
CA ARG A 381 -24.51 11.38 24.30
C ARG A 381 -23.25 11.77 25.07
N ALA A 382 -22.73 10.88 25.93
CA ALA A 382 -21.53 11.11 26.71
C ALA A 382 -20.27 11.29 25.83
N GLY A 383 -20.07 10.41 24.85
CA GLY A 383 -18.93 10.53 23.92
C GLY A 383 -18.99 11.78 23.03
N GLY A 384 -20.20 12.32 22.79
CA GLY A 384 -20.39 13.60 22.12
C GLY A 384 -19.90 14.79 22.96
N ARG A 385 -20.24 14.82 24.25
CA ARG A 385 -19.85 15.90 25.19
C ARG A 385 -18.34 15.93 25.45
N GLU A 386 -17.71 14.78 25.73
CA GLU A 386 -16.26 14.70 25.96
C GLU A 386 -15.44 15.18 24.75
N LYS A 387 -15.93 14.91 23.53
CA LYS A 387 -15.28 15.39 22.30
C LYS A 387 -15.44 16.90 22.13
N MET A 388 -16.53 17.48 22.62
CA MET A 388 -16.84 18.91 22.59
C MET A 388 -15.99 19.70 23.61
N GLU A 389 -15.78 19.14 24.80
CA GLU A 389 -14.84 19.65 25.80
C GLU A 389 -13.40 19.62 25.28
N ARG A 390 -12.97 18.50 24.69
CA ARG A 390 -11.63 18.36 24.09
C ARG A 390 -11.39 19.25 22.87
N THR A 391 -12.43 19.67 22.15
CA THR A 391 -12.32 20.59 21.01
C THR A 391 -12.60 22.05 21.39
N GLY A 392 -12.73 22.37 22.68
CA GLY A 392 -12.84 23.74 23.19
C GLY A 392 -14.14 24.46 22.79
N LYS A 393 -15.23 23.73 22.52
CA LYS A 393 -16.48 24.29 21.97
C LYS A 393 -17.64 24.34 22.97
N ILE A 394 -17.39 24.31 24.28
CA ILE A 394 -18.40 24.70 25.26
C ILE A 394 -18.30 26.22 25.44
N GLY A 395 -19.16 26.96 24.74
CA GLY A 395 -19.39 28.36 25.02
C GLY A 395 -20.02 28.50 26.40
N LYS A 396 -19.42 29.35 27.26
CA LYS A 396 -20.04 29.83 28.50
C LYS A 396 -21.37 30.51 28.14
N VAL A 397 -22.47 29.87 28.51
CA VAL A 397 -23.75 30.56 28.72
C VAL A 397 -23.87 30.76 30.22
N GLY A 398 -23.96 32.03 30.64
CA GLY A 398 -24.19 32.41 32.04
C GLY A 398 -23.03 33.18 32.66
N GLU A 399 -23.05 34.50 32.46
CA GLU A 399 -23.00 35.56 33.50
C GLU A 399 -22.39 36.83 32.91
N SER A 400 -23.29 37.76 32.65
CA SER A 400 -23.06 39.18 32.43
C SER A 400 -22.54 39.82 33.72
N GLY A 401 -21.38 40.46 33.63
CA GLY A 401 -20.83 41.35 34.66
C GLY A 401 -19.54 41.99 34.16
N GLU A 402 -19.51 43.33 34.17
CA GLU A 402 -18.42 44.23 33.76
C GLU A 402 -17.04 43.77 34.27
N THR A 403 -15.90 43.98 33.61
CA THR A 403 -15.24 45.29 33.45
C THR A 403 -13.97 45.17 32.56
N ARG A 404 -13.61 46.31 31.99
CA ARG A 404 -12.48 46.74 31.13
C ARG A 404 -11.04 46.27 31.45
N LYS A 405 -10.23 46.37 30.36
CA LYS A 405 -8.76 46.70 30.25
C LYS A 405 -7.79 45.57 30.65
N THR A 406 -6.60 45.36 30.06
CA THR A 406 -5.73 46.10 29.13
C THR A 406 -4.72 45.11 28.53
N ALA A 407 -4.10 45.50 27.42
CA ALA A 407 -2.97 44.82 26.77
C ALA A 407 -1.71 44.75 27.65
N GLU A 408 -0.86 43.73 27.43
CA GLU A 408 0.59 43.88 27.50
C GLU A 408 1.34 42.76 26.76
N LEU A 409 2.41 43.17 26.10
CA LEU A 409 3.41 42.38 25.38
C LEU A 409 4.31 41.60 26.35
N GLY A 410 4.94 40.52 25.87
CA GLY A 410 6.02 39.86 26.59
C GLY A 410 6.68 38.71 25.82
N GLU A 411 7.92 38.93 25.42
CA GLU A 411 8.85 38.05 24.71
C GLU A 411 9.33 36.80 25.48
N SER A 412 10.11 35.97 24.76
CA SER A 412 11.15 35.03 25.24
C SER A 412 10.61 33.65 25.69
N GLY A 413 11.16 32.51 25.28
CA GLY A 413 12.46 32.21 24.73
C GLY A 413 13.08 31.02 25.50
N ARG A 414 13.56 30.02 24.75
CA ARG A 414 14.51 28.93 25.11
C ARG A 414 14.03 27.58 25.70
N ARG A 415 14.34 26.56 24.86
CA ARG A 415 15.22 25.37 25.06
C ARG A 415 14.83 24.20 25.96
N GLY A 416 15.15 23.01 25.43
CA GLY A 416 15.36 21.72 26.12
C GLY A 416 14.67 20.57 25.39
N GLU A 417 15.15 20.06 24.25
CA GLU A 417 16.19 19.02 24.12
C GLU A 417 16.06 17.83 25.10
N GLY A 418 15.89 16.61 24.57
CA GLY A 418 16.00 15.39 25.38
C GLY A 418 15.42 14.11 24.80
N ALA A 419 16.02 13.63 23.71
CA ALA A 419 16.21 12.22 23.30
C ALA A 419 15.40 11.07 23.97
N ARG A 420 14.83 10.17 23.14
CA ARG A 420 15.04 8.72 23.33
C ARG A 420 14.85 7.90 22.06
N GLY A 421 15.84 7.04 21.84
CA GLY A 421 16.05 6.26 20.63
C GLY A 421 15.15 5.04 20.50
N ARG A 422 14.95 4.68 19.23
CA ARG A 422 14.48 3.37 18.77
C ARG A 422 15.66 2.40 18.77
N ARG A 423 15.45 1.21 19.35
CA ARG A 423 16.06 -0.04 18.89
C ARG A 423 14.93 -0.99 18.52
N GLY A 424 15.03 -1.54 17.32
CA GLY A 424 14.23 -2.68 16.89
C GLY A 424 14.82 -4.00 17.41
N GLY A 425 14.04 -5.06 17.29
CA GLY A 425 14.50 -6.42 17.53
C GLY A 425 13.35 -7.40 17.74
N GLU A 426 13.11 -8.21 16.70
CA GLU A 426 12.76 -9.63 16.75
C GLU A 426 11.40 -10.09 17.32
N SER A 427 10.62 -10.63 16.38
CA SER A 427 9.63 -11.68 16.60
C SER A 427 10.25 -12.87 17.33
N ARG A 428 9.84 -13.07 18.58
CA ARG A 428 9.95 -14.34 19.30
C ARG A 428 8.68 -14.53 20.11
N GLU A 429 8.14 -15.75 20.03
CA GLU A 429 6.95 -16.23 20.73
C GLU A 429 6.87 -15.72 22.17
N LYS A 430 5.75 -15.05 22.49
CA LYS A 430 5.33 -14.81 23.87
C LYS A 430 3.82 -14.98 23.99
N GLY A 431 3.40 -16.22 24.27
CA GLY A 431 2.21 -16.42 25.09
C GLY A 431 2.50 -15.81 26.47
N GLY A 432 1.65 -14.88 26.92
CA GLY A 432 1.79 -14.24 28.24
C GLY A 432 1.89 -12.72 28.25
N GLU A 433 1.52 -12.01 27.18
CA GLU A 433 1.62 -10.54 27.11
C GLU A 433 0.25 -9.84 27.01
N TRP A 434 -0.71 -10.24 27.84
CA TRP A 434 -1.96 -9.49 28.03
C TRP A 434 -2.05 -8.76 29.36
N GLU A 435 -1.32 -9.22 30.38
CA GLU A 435 -1.35 -8.63 31.72
C GLU A 435 -0.44 -7.40 31.88
N LYS A 436 0.59 -7.22 31.03
CA LYS A 436 1.62 -6.17 31.21
C LYS A 436 1.38 -4.88 30.43
N GLY A 437 0.34 -4.80 29.59
CA GLY A 437 0.04 -3.60 28.79
C GLY A 437 -0.77 -2.50 29.50
N ARG A 438 -1.23 -2.72 30.74
CA ARG A 438 -2.07 -1.76 31.48
C ARG A 438 -1.41 -1.26 32.77
N ARG A 439 -0.43 -0.38 32.60
CA ARG A 439 -0.09 0.66 33.59
C ARG A 439 0.13 2.00 32.87
N GLY A 440 -0.87 2.45 32.14
CA GLY A 440 -1.06 3.89 31.90
C GLY A 440 -1.83 4.47 33.10
N PRO A 441 -1.62 5.76 33.47
CA PRO A 441 -2.28 6.35 34.63
C PRO A 441 -3.81 6.21 34.55
N PRO A 442 -4.51 5.97 35.68
CA PRO A 442 -5.95 5.79 35.69
C PRO A 442 -6.61 7.15 35.41
N GLY A 443 -7.10 7.36 34.18
CA GLY A 443 -7.77 8.61 33.83
C GLY A 443 -8.08 8.85 32.34
N GLU A 444 -7.47 8.14 31.38
CA GLU A 444 -7.80 8.35 29.96
C GLU A 444 -8.85 7.36 29.45
N ALA A 445 -10.12 7.61 29.79
CA ALA A 445 -11.25 7.00 29.10
C ALA A 445 -11.28 7.50 27.65
N ARG A 446 -10.80 6.70 26.70
CA ARG A 446 -11.15 6.88 25.29
C ARG A 446 -12.62 6.48 25.17
N GLY A 447 -13.51 7.47 24.98
CA GLY A 447 -14.93 7.19 24.75
C GLY A 447 -15.15 6.20 23.61
N ILE A 448 -16.12 5.29 23.78
CA ILE A 448 -16.43 4.24 22.80
C ILE A 448 -16.79 4.89 21.45
N PRO A 449 -16.18 4.48 20.32
CA PRO A 449 -16.49 5.04 19.01
C PRO A 449 -17.98 4.88 18.67
N SER A 450 -18.67 5.97 18.31
CA SER A 450 -20.12 5.93 18.03
C SER A 450 -20.58 4.92 16.97
N TRP A 451 -19.68 4.50 16.07
CA TRP A 451 -20.00 3.53 15.03
C TRP A 451 -20.13 2.10 15.58
N THR A 452 -19.40 1.74 16.64
CA THR A 452 -19.50 0.40 17.25
C THR A 452 -20.84 0.25 17.98
N LEU A 453 -21.39 1.33 18.51
CA LEU A 453 -22.69 1.30 19.21
C LEU A 453 -23.89 1.39 18.26
N ARG A 454 -23.75 2.06 17.10
CA ARG A 454 -24.86 2.34 16.18
C ARG A 454 -25.01 1.32 15.05
N ARG A 455 -24.04 0.42 14.87
CA ARG A 455 -24.07 -0.58 13.80
C ARG A 455 -25.03 -1.71 14.11
N GLU A 456 -25.56 -2.32 13.06
CA GLU A 456 -26.17 -3.64 13.13
C GLU A 456 -25.07 -4.70 13.12
N TYR A 457 -25.17 -5.63 14.04
CA TYR A 457 -24.27 -6.77 14.16
C TYR A 457 -24.91 -7.97 13.49
N ARG A 458 -24.17 -8.55 12.55
CA ARG A 458 -24.44 -9.87 12.00
C ARG A 458 -23.60 -10.84 12.82
N SER A 459 -24.27 -11.62 13.64
CA SER A 459 -23.64 -12.60 14.54
C SER A 459 -24.06 -14.00 14.13
N THR A 460 -23.26 -14.99 14.48
CA THR A 460 -23.57 -16.40 14.25
C THR A 460 -23.62 -17.15 15.57
N PHE A 461 -24.10 -18.39 15.55
CA PHE A 461 -24.03 -19.33 16.66
C PHE A 461 -23.44 -20.65 16.18
N ARG A 462 -22.55 -21.25 16.98
CA ARG A 462 -21.92 -22.55 16.67
C ARG A 462 -21.19 -23.16 17.87
N GLY A 463 -21.03 -24.48 17.84
CA GLY A 463 -20.35 -25.27 18.86
C GLY A 463 -18.82 -25.26 18.85
N GLN A 464 -18.18 -24.79 17.77
CA GLN A 464 -16.73 -24.89 17.57
C GLN A 464 -16.12 -23.63 16.95
N LEU A 465 -14.82 -23.46 17.08
CA LEU A 465 -14.05 -22.41 16.39
C LEU A 465 -13.65 -22.90 14.99
N GLU A 466 -13.63 -21.98 14.03
CA GLU A 466 -13.17 -22.26 12.66
C GLU A 466 -11.66 -22.06 12.53
N GLY A 467 -11.08 -22.59 11.45
CA GLY A 467 -9.65 -22.45 11.16
C GLY A 467 -9.16 -21.01 10.93
N THR A 468 -10.08 -20.04 10.75
CA THR A 468 -9.79 -18.60 10.63
C THR A 468 -9.69 -17.88 11.97
N GLU A 469 -9.97 -18.57 13.06
CA GLU A 469 -10.09 -17.99 14.39
C GLU A 469 -9.15 -18.64 15.37
N ARG A 470 -8.56 -17.81 16.24
CA ARG A 470 -7.72 -18.28 17.33
C ARG A 470 -8.22 -17.71 18.64
N LEU A 471 -8.48 -18.57 19.61
CA LEU A 471 -8.78 -18.17 20.97
C LEU A 471 -7.55 -17.48 21.58
N VAL A 472 -7.75 -16.27 22.11
CA VAL A 472 -6.69 -15.49 22.76
C VAL A 472 -6.90 -15.46 24.26
N HIS A 473 -8.13 -15.21 24.72
CA HIS A 473 -8.50 -15.16 26.14
C HIS A 473 -9.81 -15.87 26.46
N GLY A 474 -9.92 -16.33 27.70
CA GLY A 474 -11.14 -16.94 28.26
C GLY A 474 -11.35 -18.38 27.79
N THR A 475 -12.58 -18.85 27.92
CA THR A 475 -12.97 -20.21 27.55
C THR A 475 -14.08 -20.13 26.52
N PHE A 476 -13.90 -20.78 25.36
CA PHE A 476 -14.93 -20.83 24.35
C PHE A 476 -16.04 -21.80 24.79
N THR A 477 -17.26 -21.29 24.95
CA THR A 477 -18.44 -22.09 25.27
C THR A 477 -19.21 -22.34 23.97
N GLY A 478 -19.26 -23.60 23.52
CA GLY A 478 -19.91 -23.95 22.26
C GLY A 478 -21.42 -24.21 22.36
N ARG A 479 -21.92 -24.63 23.52
CA ARG A 479 -23.34 -24.93 23.72
C ARG A 479 -23.78 -24.54 25.12
N VAL A 480 -24.98 -23.99 25.22
CA VAL A 480 -25.65 -23.68 26.49
C VAL A 480 -27.09 -24.20 26.46
N PRO A 481 -27.69 -24.50 27.62
CA PRO A 481 -29.11 -24.82 27.71
C PRO A 481 -29.98 -23.66 27.22
N ALA A 482 -31.11 -23.99 26.60
CA ALA A 482 -32.10 -22.99 26.21
C ALA A 482 -32.67 -22.29 27.46
N GLY A 483 -32.75 -20.96 27.42
CA GLY A 483 -33.27 -20.15 28.52
C GLY A 483 -32.23 -19.68 29.56
N GLU A 484 -30.93 -19.84 29.30
CA GLU A 484 -29.86 -19.26 30.12
C GLU A 484 -30.03 -17.73 30.25
N ALA A 485 -30.05 -17.20 31.48
CA ALA A 485 -30.30 -15.77 31.72
C ALA A 485 -29.16 -14.86 31.25
N ILE A 486 -27.90 -15.34 31.25
CA ILE A 486 -26.73 -14.59 30.79
C ILE A 486 -25.87 -15.50 29.91
N VAL A 487 -25.94 -15.25 28.61
CA VAL A 487 -25.29 -16.10 27.60
C VAL A 487 -23.80 -15.72 27.46
N PRO A 488 -22.85 -16.68 27.60
CA PRO A 488 -21.44 -16.43 27.35
C PRO A 488 -21.18 -16.32 25.84
N VAL A 489 -20.73 -15.16 25.37
CA VAL A 489 -20.41 -14.92 23.96
C VAL A 489 -18.91 -14.80 23.72
N SER A 490 -18.47 -15.15 22.52
CA SER A 490 -17.10 -14.98 22.04
C SER A 490 -16.98 -13.73 21.17
N VAL A 491 -16.14 -12.78 21.58
CA VAL A 491 -16.02 -11.46 20.92
C VAL A 491 -14.66 -11.32 20.25
N GLU A 492 -14.63 -10.67 19.09
CA GLU A 492 -13.40 -10.41 18.36
C GLU A 492 -12.50 -9.37 19.07
N GLU A 493 -11.18 -9.59 19.02
CA GLU A 493 -10.18 -8.79 19.74
C GLU A 493 -10.24 -7.29 19.38
N GLY A 494 -10.32 -6.96 18.10
CA GLY A 494 -10.43 -5.58 17.61
C GLY A 494 -11.64 -4.87 18.20
N LEU A 495 -12.81 -5.50 18.16
CA LEU A 495 -14.04 -4.97 18.76
C LEU A 495 -13.91 -4.79 20.27
N CYS A 496 -13.32 -5.77 20.97
CA CYS A 496 -13.03 -5.63 22.40
C CYS A 496 -12.11 -4.42 22.67
N ARG A 497 -11.07 -4.24 21.87
CA ARG A 497 -10.11 -3.13 22.02
C ARG A 497 -10.77 -1.76 21.76
N GLU A 498 -11.63 -1.66 20.77
CA GLU A 498 -12.32 -0.42 20.41
C GLU A 498 -13.40 -0.02 21.41
N MET A 499 -14.15 -1.00 21.93
CA MET A 499 -15.16 -0.76 22.96
C MET A 499 -14.57 -0.76 24.38
N GLY A 500 -13.29 -1.12 24.52
CA GLY A 500 -12.62 -1.27 25.81
C GLY A 500 -13.17 -2.42 26.66
N LEU A 501 -13.79 -3.43 26.04
CA LEU A 501 -14.38 -4.60 26.71
C LEU A 501 -13.32 -5.54 27.28
N GLN A 502 -13.67 -6.25 28.34
CA GLN A 502 -12.87 -7.24 29.04
C GLN A 502 -13.67 -8.52 29.23
N LEU A 503 -12.99 -9.62 29.59
CA LEU A 503 -13.67 -10.84 30.00
C LEU A 503 -14.61 -10.55 31.18
N GLY A 504 -15.82 -11.10 31.11
CA GLY A 504 -16.86 -10.94 32.12
C GLY A 504 -17.71 -9.68 31.97
N ASP A 505 -17.36 -8.73 31.10
CA ASP A 505 -18.22 -7.57 30.84
C ASP A 505 -19.57 -7.99 30.26
N GLU A 506 -20.64 -7.32 30.69
CA GLU A 506 -21.99 -7.55 30.17
C GLU A 506 -22.30 -6.68 28.95
N ILE A 507 -22.92 -7.31 27.96
CA ILE A 507 -23.48 -6.65 26.77
C ILE A 507 -24.92 -7.10 26.63
N GLU A 508 -25.83 -6.15 26.55
CA GLU A 508 -27.23 -6.41 26.25
C GLU A 508 -27.46 -6.19 24.76
N TRP A 509 -27.99 -7.21 24.10
CA TRP A 509 -28.31 -7.20 22.68
C TRP A 509 -29.81 -7.08 22.49
N ASP A 510 -30.21 -6.32 21.48
CA ASP A 510 -31.55 -6.33 20.93
C ASP A 510 -31.55 -7.26 19.70
N VAL A 511 -32.10 -8.46 19.88
CA VAL A 511 -32.24 -9.48 18.84
C VAL A 511 -33.65 -9.37 18.28
N GLN A 512 -33.82 -8.52 17.26
CA GLN A 512 -35.09 -8.29 16.57
C GLN A 512 -36.26 -7.89 17.49
N GLY A 513 -35.99 -7.04 18.47
CA GLY A 513 -36.96 -6.55 19.46
C GLY A 513 -36.91 -7.29 20.79
N VAL A 514 -36.19 -8.42 20.89
CA VAL A 514 -36.05 -9.19 22.13
C VAL A 514 -34.73 -8.86 22.82
N PRO A 515 -34.74 -8.30 24.05
CA PRO A 515 -33.52 -8.03 24.80
C PRO A 515 -32.87 -9.33 25.28
N MET A 516 -31.57 -9.45 25.08
CA MET A 516 -30.76 -10.62 25.42
C MET A 516 -29.49 -10.21 26.14
N ARG A 517 -29.35 -10.66 27.39
CA ARG A 517 -28.18 -10.37 28.22
C ARG A 517 -27.07 -11.37 27.93
N THR A 518 -25.88 -10.85 27.65
CA THR A 518 -24.69 -11.67 27.37
C THR A 518 -23.52 -11.21 28.22
N LYS A 519 -22.56 -12.11 28.42
CA LYS A 519 -21.26 -11.82 29.04
C LYS A 519 -20.12 -12.19 28.09
N VAL A 520 -19.04 -11.43 28.09
CA VAL A 520 -17.84 -11.76 27.30
C VAL A 520 -17.14 -12.96 27.93
N GLY A 521 -17.40 -14.18 27.42
CA GLY A 521 -16.83 -15.43 27.91
C GLY A 521 -15.45 -15.75 27.32
N SER A 522 -15.21 -15.30 26.08
CA SER A 522 -13.93 -15.45 25.40
C SER A 522 -13.63 -14.31 24.42
N ILE A 523 -12.35 -14.11 24.13
CA ILE A 523 -11.85 -13.15 23.13
C ILE A 523 -11.05 -13.92 22.08
N ARG A 524 -11.37 -13.68 20.79
CA ARG A 524 -10.76 -14.36 19.65
C ARG A 524 -10.09 -13.38 18.68
N ALA A 525 -8.95 -13.79 18.14
CA ALA A 525 -8.30 -13.14 17.01
C ALA A 525 -8.86 -13.76 15.72
N VAL A 526 -9.25 -12.92 14.77
CA VAL A 526 -9.96 -13.32 13.55
C VAL A 526 -9.18 -12.89 12.32
N GLU A 527 -8.90 -13.83 11.43
CA GLU A 527 -8.18 -13.55 10.18
C GLU A 527 -9.14 -13.03 9.08
N TRP A 528 -9.50 -11.75 9.16
CA TRP A 528 -10.38 -11.07 8.20
C TRP A 528 -9.89 -11.06 6.74
N ARG A 529 -8.62 -11.43 6.50
CA ARG A 529 -8.06 -11.55 5.15
C ARG A 529 -8.49 -12.84 4.44
N ARG A 530 -8.96 -13.86 5.17
CA ARG A 530 -9.50 -15.08 4.58
C ARG A 530 -10.92 -14.85 4.07
N LEU A 531 -11.22 -15.43 2.91
CA LEU A 531 -12.49 -15.33 2.21
C LEU A 531 -13.55 -16.31 2.77
N GLU A 532 -13.70 -16.31 4.10
CA GLU A 532 -14.69 -17.12 4.80
C GLU A 532 -15.63 -16.21 5.61
N PRO A 533 -16.88 -16.63 5.89
CA PRO A 533 -17.79 -15.86 6.71
C PRO A 533 -17.28 -15.72 8.15
N ASN A 534 -16.64 -14.60 8.44
CA ASN A 534 -16.15 -14.24 9.76
C ASN A 534 -17.14 -13.31 10.48
N PHE A 535 -17.31 -13.51 11.78
CA PHE A 535 -18.26 -12.77 12.61
C PHE A 535 -17.53 -11.94 13.66
N PHE A 536 -18.15 -10.87 14.19
CA PHE A 536 -17.60 -10.09 15.30
C PHE A 536 -17.97 -10.68 16.67
N VAL A 537 -19.14 -11.32 16.74
CA VAL A 537 -19.64 -11.99 17.94
C VAL A 537 -20.15 -13.36 17.52
N VAL A 538 -19.76 -14.38 18.28
CA VAL A 538 -20.20 -15.77 18.11
C VAL A 538 -20.91 -16.20 19.38
N PHE A 539 -22.12 -16.70 19.23
CA PHE A 539 -22.95 -17.23 20.30
C PHE A 539 -22.79 -18.75 20.40
N PRO A 540 -23.01 -19.34 21.58
CA PRO A 540 -23.16 -20.78 21.72
C PRO A 540 -24.45 -21.27 21.07
N GLU A 541 -24.47 -22.54 20.69
CA GLU A 541 -25.69 -23.26 20.32
C GLU A 541 -26.67 -23.33 21.51
N GLY A 542 -27.97 -23.25 21.22
CA GLY A 542 -29.08 -23.33 22.18
C GLY A 542 -29.78 -22.00 22.48
N VAL A 543 -29.37 -20.90 21.86
CA VAL A 543 -29.82 -19.53 22.17
C VAL A 543 -30.51 -18.84 20.99
N LEU A 544 -29.90 -18.89 19.80
CA LEU A 544 -30.29 -18.07 18.65
C LEU A 544 -31.01 -18.86 17.54
N GLU A 545 -31.15 -20.17 17.70
CA GLU A 545 -31.87 -21.07 16.80
C GLU A 545 -33.31 -20.62 16.48
N PRO A 546 -34.12 -20.17 17.45
CA PRO A 546 -35.50 -19.73 17.17
C PRO A 546 -35.58 -18.32 16.58
N ALA A 547 -34.50 -17.55 16.57
CA ALA A 547 -34.51 -16.21 16.00
C ALA A 547 -34.59 -16.27 14.46
N PRO A 548 -35.30 -15.34 13.80
CA PRO A 548 -35.29 -15.25 12.35
C PRO A 548 -33.87 -15.04 11.83
N LYS A 549 -33.42 -15.98 11.01
CA LYS A 549 -32.04 -16.10 10.54
C LYS A 549 -32.00 -16.35 9.03
N PHE A 550 -30.92 -15.91 8.42
CA PHE A 550 -30.57 -16.27 7.05
C PHE A 550 -29.17 -16.85 7.06
N HIS A 551 -28.79 -17.57 6.02
CA HIS A 551 -27.53 -18.30 5.97
C HIS A 551 -26.60 -17.70 4.95
N VAL A 552 -25.32 -17.91 5.22
CA VAL A 552 -24.24 -17.72 4.27
C VAL A 552 -23.59 -19.07 4.00
N ALA A 553 -23.30 -19.34 2.73
CA ALA A 553 -22.54 -20.52 2.32
C ALA A 553 -21.40 -20.09 1.41
N ALA A 554 -20.29 -20.81 1.50
CA ALA A 554 -19.11 -20.58 0.70
C ALA A 554 -18.73 -21.89 -0.01
N VAL A 555 -18.55 -21.82 -1.32
CA VAL A 555 -18.15 -22.95 -2.17
C VAL A 555 -16.87 -22.59 -2.92
N ARG A 556 -16.26 -23.62 -3.50
CA ARG A 556 -15.09 -23.46 -4.36
C ARG A 556 -15.44 -23.81 -5.80
N ALA A 557 -15.31 -22.82 -6.68
CA ALA A 557 -15.25 -22.99 -8.12
C ALA A 557 -13.79 -23.10 -8.58
N THR A 558 -13.53 -23.88 -9.62
CA THR A 558 -12.17 -24.08 -10.18
C THR A 558 -11.73 -22.92 -11.06
N ASP A 559 -12.67 -22.33 -11.78
CA ASP A 559 -12.47 -21.27 -12.77
C ASP A 559 -13.75 -20.42 -12.91
N SER A 560 -13.67 -19.33 -13.67
CA SER A 560 -14.81 -18.42 -13.87
C SER A 560 -15.98 -19.05 -14.64
N ALA A 561 -15.72 -20.02 -15.53
CA ALA A 561 -16.79 -20.73 -16.24
C ALA A 561 -17.55 -21.69 -15.29
N HIS A 562 -16.83 -22.38 -14.41
CA HIS A 562 -17.38 -23.23 -13.36
C HIS A 562 -18.17 -22.39 -12.35
N SER A 563 -17.62 -21.26 -11.89
CA SER A 563 -18.35 -20.31 -11.04
C SER A 563 -19.69 -19.89 -11.65
N ALA A 564 -19.69 -19.54 -12.95
CA ALA A 564 -20.90 -19.17 -13.67
C ALA A 564 -21.91 -20.32 -13.83
N ARG A 565 -21.47 -21.58 -13.88
CA ARG A 565 -22.38 -22.76 -13.87
C ARG A 565 -23.01 -22.95 -12.50
N VAL A 566 -22.19 -22.97 -11.43
CA VAL A 566 -22.67 -23.12 -10.05
C VAL A 566 -23.63 -21.99 -9.70
N GLN A 567 -23.30 -20.75 -10.04
CA GLN A 567 -24.18 -19.60 -9.80
C GLN A 567 -25.52 -19.75 -10.54
N ARG A 568 -25.52 -20.20 -11.80
CA ARG A 568 -26.75 -20.45 -12.56
C ARG A 568 -27.60 -21.54 -11.93
N ALA A 569 -26.99 -22.65 -11.50
CA ALA A 569 -27.68 -23.74 -10.83
C ALA A 569 -28.32 -23.28 -9.50
N VAL A 570 -27.59 -22.50 -8.70
CA VAL A 570 -28.11 -21.96 -7.43
C VAL A 570 -29.23 -20.95 -7.66
N VAL A 571 -29.10 -20.04 -8.63
CA VAL A 571 -30.17 -19.06 -8.93
C VAL A 571 -31.43 -19.74 -9.45
N ALA A 572 -31.29 -20.83 -10.23
CA ALA A 572 -32.43 -21.61 -10.70
C ALA A 572 -33.17 -22.33 -9.56
N ALA A 573 -32.45 -22.84 -8.57
CA ALA A 573 -33.03 -23.52 -7.41
C ALA A 573 -33.51 -22.55 -6.32
N CYS A 574 -32.83 -21.42 -6.14
CA CYS A 574 -33.04 -20.46 -5.06
C CYS A 574 -32.93 -19.01 -5.62
N PRO A 575 -34.02 -18.45 -6.15
CA PRO A 575 -34.00 -17.17 -6.90
C PRO A 575 -33.60 -15.93 -6.08
N ASN A 576 -33.83 -15.98 -4.77
CA ASN A 576 -33.53 -14.92 -3.80
C ASN A 576 -32.09 -14.97 -3.25
N VAL A 577 -31.31 -16.02 -3.56
CA VAL A 577 -29.94 -16.16 -3.07
C VAL A 577 -29.00 -15.27 -3.88
N THR A 578 -28.22 -14.45 -3.18
CA THR A 578 -27.25 -13.56 -3.82
C THR A 578 -25.86 -14.21 -3.85
N ALA A 579 -25.29 -14.37 -5.04
CA ALA A 579 -23.91 -14.82 -5.22
C ALA A 579 -22.91 -13.64 -5.36
N ILE A 580 -21.74 -13.81 -4.75
CA ILE A 580 -20.54 -12.97 -4.92
C ILE A 580 -19.41 -13.88 -5.44
N ASP A 581 -19.05 -13.68 -6.71
CA ASP A 581 -17.93 -14.36 -7.36
C ASP A 581 -16.64 -13.58 -7.11
N LEU A 582 -15.74 -14.15 -6.30
CA LEU A 582 -14.41 -13.59 -6.07
C LEU A 582 -13.37 -14.15 -7.03
N ALA A 583 -13.62 -15.27 -7.71
CA ALA A 583 -12.74 -15.78 -8.75
C ALA A 583 -12.60 -14.76 -9.89
N LEU A 584 -13.70 -14.10 -10.27
CA LEU A 584 -13.68 -13.03 -11.27
C LEU A 584 -12.84 -11.82 -10.83
N VAL A 585 -12.92 -11.45 -9.54
CA VAL A 585 -12.10 -10.35 -8.99
C VAL A 585 -10.62 -10.72 -9.02
N MET A 586 -10.27 -11.93 -8.58
CA MET A 586 -8.89 -12.41 -8.61
C MET A 586 -8.36 -12.50 -10.04
N GLN A 587 -9.14 -13.01 -10.99
CA GLN A 587 -8.75 -13.07 -12.40
C GLN A 587 -8.48 -11.68 -12.99
N THR A 588 -9.28 -10.68 -12.61
CA THR A 588 -9.06 -9.29 -13.05
C THR A 588 -7.76 -8.74 -12.48
N VAL A 589 -7.47 -9.03 -11.21
CA VAL A 589 -6.24 -8.63 -10.54
C VAL A 589 -5.01 -9.30 -11.19
N ASP A 590 -5.07 -10.61 -11.43
CA ASP A 590 -4.01 -11.36 -12.13
C ASP A 590 -3.78 -10.83 -13.56
N ALA A 591 -4.85 -10.48 -14.27
CA ALA A 591 -4.76 -9.86 -15.60
C ALA A 591 -4.06 -8.49 -15.56
N ILE A 592 -4.22 -7.72 -14.48
CA ILE A 592 -3.51 -6.45 -14.30
C ILE A 592 -2.03 -6.71 -13.97
N PHE A 593 -1.73 -7.61 -13.03
CA PHE A 593 -0.35 -7.88 -12.62
C PHE A 593 0.47 -8.60 -13.68
N SER A 594 -0.13 -9.46 -14.50
CA SER A 594 0.53 -10.07 -15.67
C SER A 594 0.90 -9.01 -16.72
N LYS A 595 0.06 -8.00 -16.93
CA LYS A 595 0.40 -6.87 -17.80
C LYS A 595 1.56 -6.05 -17.24
N VAL A 596 1.55 -5.81 -15.93
CA VAL A 596 2.67 -5.16 -15.24
C VAL A 596 3.95 -6.00 -15.38
N ALA A 597 3.86 -7.32 -15.28
CA ALA A 597 4.98 -8.23 -15.49
C ALA A 597 5.60 -8.11 -16.88
N PHE A 598 4.76 -8.05 -17.91
CA PHE A 598 5.22 -7.85 -19.28
C PHE A 598 5.99 -6.54 -19.44
N VAL A 599 5.52 -5.44 -18.85
CA VAL A 599 6.23 -4.15 -18.88
C VAL A 599 7.61 -4.26 -18.22
N ILE A 600 7.70 -4.96 -17.09
CA ILE A 600 8.97 -5.19 -16.39
C ILE A 600 9.92 -6.03 -17.24
N GLU A 601 9.44 -7.12 -17.83
CA GLU A 601 10.24 -8.03 -18.66
C GLU A 601 10.72 -7.34 -19.93
N PHE A 602 9.86 -6.52 -20.55
CA PHE A 602 10.25 -5.65 -21.65
C PHE A 602 11.34 -4.65 -21.24
N MET A 603 11.20 -3.96 -20.10
CA MET A 603 12.24 -3.03 -19.64
C MET A 603 13.54 -3.74 -19.23
N ALA A 604 13.45 -4.94 -18.65
CA ALA A 604 14.60 -5.76 -18.33
C ALA A 604 15.33 -6.22 -19.60
N GLY A 605 14.60 -6.74 -20.59
CA GLY A 605 15.14 -7.10 -21.89
C GLY A 605 15.77 -5.92 -22.61
N PHE A 606 15.09 -4.77 -22.61
CA PHE A 606 15.63 -3.52 -23.16
C PHE A 606 16.92 -3.10 -22.46
N THR A 607 16.95 -3.14 -21.13
CA THR A 607 18.14 -2.83 -20.35
C THR A 607 19.31 -3.74 -20.75
N VAL A 608 19.08 -5.05 -20.79
CA VAL A 608 20.11 -6.04 -21.17
C VAL A 608 20.59 -5.85 -22.60
N LEU A 609 19.73 -5.41 -23.51
CA LEU A 609 20.10 -5.05 -24.88
C LEU A 609 20.97 -3.78 -24.94
N THR A 610 20.72 -2.81 -24.06
CA THR A 610 21.41 -1.50 -24.07
C THR A 610 22.69 -1.43 -23.24
N GLY A 611 22.82 -2.26 -22.20
CA GLY A 611 23.97 -2.28 -21.29
C GLY A 611 24.95 -3.36 -21.65
#